data_AF-A0A0W8CIU0-F1
#
_entry.id   AF-A0A0W8CIU0-F1
#
_cell.length_a   1.000
_cell.length_b   1.000
_cell.length_c   1.000
_cell.angle_alpha   90.00
_cell.angle_beta   90.00
_cell.angle_gamma   90.00
#
_symmetry.space_group_name_H-M   'P 1'
#
loop_
_entity.id
_entity.type
_entity.pdbx_description
1 polymer ?
#
loop_
_entity_poly.entity_id
_entity_poly.type
_entity_poly.pdbx_seq_one_letter_code
_entity_poly.pdbx_strand_id
1 'polypeptide(L)'
;MAVADVEAIRDACVTKETRGKYKSSLNGIAKWIRKELAKVDHNTDRFFDSSGELNLMEFTPPYFEQFLVYKSRGVKAGTLSGYRSAIKDLYRVRRLALPPEYGDGMKQLFSGMKRMEADSDQISNPKTSGKQPLTYSLYQKLCKETLELGDGGFSHLFLTSQWNLMCRSISVQTVQTQHFVAKDDGIGVIFVKTKTNQEGTGPRDPRHVYANPLSPSTCWVTALAIYLACHPRLQQGPLFPGSNQKLRLSKALGSLLKLDGSAKTYGTHSVRKGVATFACGGSTGGPSIVSVCLRCGWSLGGVQDRYFRYEAAGDQFLGRVVAGLPINDSKFATLPPHFMATGDSTTTSVLRTVFPSLADEPNLNGILQLCLASMVFHREYLQQNMPTNHPLLSTIVFTNVNVFHSLQEQLQLGDSSWMHPTGIPPYIELYKKLDKQQQSIDLLPDKLEQRMEAILEKKGVAAGNITRDLLHEEIRALLEEVGLQKEKPAALSTLSTAQTRYYHTWGGKFHVLPKDFAFPSIDPLGTWILWWFGNPELNYPPYKGIPSDDLDTPQKKATLSEWSVMMRHIINGIEKDLRKPMPAIRDEVHAIELFKIGYNTLELKPSKRKRRNAQIKLTTVLRLIREAGQEQRSPDDICGP
;
A
#
# COMPACT_ATOMS: atom_id res chain seq x y z
N MET A 1 38.07 -10.89 8.77
CA MET A 1 37.36 -11.84 9.64
C MET A 1 38.37 -12.80 10.22
N ALA A 2 38.40 -12.99 11.54
CA ALA A 2 39.17 -14.11 12.11
C ALA A 2 38.64 -15.42 11.50
N VAL A 3 39.52 -16.29 11.02
CA VAL A 3 39.14 -17.59 10.48
C VAL A 3 38.52 -18.39 11.63
N ALA A 4 37.21 -18.59 11.59
CA ALA A 4 36.52 -19.42 12.56
C ALA A 4 36.99 -20.88 12.35
N ASP A 5 37.38 -21.55 13.44
CA ASP A 5 37.73 -22.96 13.41
C ASP A 5 36.54 -23.82 12.92
N VAL A 6 36.83 -24.95 12.27
CA VAL A 6 35.86 -25.89 11.69
C VAL A 6 34.85 -26.36 12.75
N GLU A 7 35.30 -26.55 14.00
CA GLU A 7 34.40 -26.91 15.09
C GLU A 7 33.43 -25.77 15.40
N ALA A 8 33.91 -24.53 15.47
CA ALA A 8 33.06 -23.35 15.68
C ALA A 8 32.02 -23.16 14.56
N ILE A 9 32.37 -23.51 13.31
CA ILE A 9 31.46 -23.47 12.15
C ILE A 9 30.39 -24.58 12.27
N ARG A 10 30.78 -25.81 12.58
CA ARG A 10 29.84 -26.92 12.80
C ARG A 10 28.87 -26.63 13.95
N ASP A 11 29.38 -26.00 14.99
CA ASP A 11 28.64 -25.57 16.16
C ASP A 11 27.61 -24.47 15.86
N ALA A 12 27.83 -23.65 14.82
CA ALA A 12 26.92 -22.57 14.45
C ALA A 12 25.53 -23.05 14.02
N CYS A 13 25.38 -24.34 13.67
CA CYS A 13 24.10 -25.00 13.37
C CYS A 13 23.08 -24.94 14.51
N VAL A 14 23.54 -24.75 15.76
CA VAL A 14 22.67 -24.62 16.94
C VAL A 14 22.97 -23.35 17.71
N THR A 15 21.95 -22.49 17.84
CA THR A 15 22.06 -21.22 18.56
C THR A 15 22.46 -21.43 20.04
N LYS A 16 23.18 -20.46 20.62
CA LYS A 16 23.56 -20.47 22.04
C LYS A 16 22.37 -20.69 22.98
N GLU A 17 21.22 -20.05 22.70
CA GLU A 17 19.98 -20.25 23.46
C GLU A 17 19.47 -21.70 23.37
N THR A 18 19.52 -22.31 22.18
CA THR A 18 19.10 -23.71 21.98
C THR A 18 20.02 -24.67 22.72
N ARG A 19 21.35 -24.45 22.71
CA ARG A 19 22.29 -25.28 23.49
C ARG A 19 22.00 -25.19 24.99
N GLY A 20 21.73 -23.99 25.51
CA GLY A 20 21.31 -23.81 26.90
C GLY A 20 20.05 -24.61 27.24
N LYS A 21 19.06 -24.64 26.34
CA LYS A 21 17.85 -25.46 26.50
C LYS A 21 18.16 -26.96 26.47
N TYR A 22 19.00 -27.41 25.55
CA TYR A 22 19.40 -28.82 25.48
C TYR A 22 20.14 -29.26 26.73
N LYS A 23 21.09 -28.45 27.24
CA LYS A 23 21.75 -28.71 28.52
C LYS A 23 20.74 -28.81 29.67
N SER A 24 19.76 -27.91 29.72
CA SER A 24 18.68 -28.00 30.71
C SER A 24 17.83 -29.26 30.58
N SER A 25 17.55 -29.72 29.35
CA SER A 25 16.84 -30.97 29.10
C SER A 25 17.66 -32.18 29.54
N LEU A 26 18.94 -32.24 29.19
CA LEU A 26 19.85 -33.32 29.60
C LEU A 26 19.99 -33.38 31.13
N ASN A 27 20.12 -32.24 31.80
CA ASN A 27 20.10 -32.17 33.26
C ASN A 27 18.79 -32.70 33.87
N GLY A 28 17.66 -32.48 33.19
CA GLY A 28 16.37 -33.05 33.58
C GLY A 28 16.34 -34.57 33.51
N ILE A 29 16.98 -35.17 32.50
CA ILE A 29 17.14 -36.63 32.36
C ILE A 29 18.09 -37.14 33.45
N ALA A 30 19.24 -36.52 33.62
CA ALA A 30 20.21 -36.90 34.65
C ALA A 30 19.60 -36.86 36.07
N LYS A 31 18.77 -35.85 36.36
CA LYS A 31 18.03 -35.76 37.62
C LYS A 31 17.03 -36.90 37.79
N TRP A 32 16.34 -37.31 36.72
CA TRP A 32 15.43 -38.46 36.77
C TRP A 32 16.18 -39.77 37.01
N ILE A 33 17.31 -39.99 36.34
CA ILE A 33 18.15 -41.18 36.55
C ILE A 33 18.56 -41.28 38.02
N ARG A 34 19.17 -40.21 38.56
CA ARG A 34 19.71 -40.19 39.93
C ARG A 34 18.66 -40.25 41.04
N LYS A 35 17.41 -39.84 40.78
CA LYS A 35 16.39 -39.72 41.83
C LYS A 35 15.25 -40.73 41.71
N GLU A 36 14.89 -41.12 40.50
CA GLU A 36 13.70 -41.93 40.24
C GLU A 36 14.07 -43.29 39.69
N LEU A 37 14.96 -43.36 38.70
CA LEU A 37 15.43 -44.65 38.18
C LEU A 37 16.25 -45.40 39.23
N ALA A 38 17.05 -44.68 40.02
CA ALA A 38 17.85 -45.23 41.12
C ALA A 38 17.04 -46.00 42.18
N LYS A 39 15.72 -45.80 42.25
CA LYS A 39 14.82 -46.53 43.16
C LYS A 39 14.54 -47.95 42.69
N VAL A 40 14.73 -48.23 41.40
CA VAL A 40 14.41 -49.51 40.74
C VAL A 40 15.69 -50.17 40.20
N ASP A 41 16.64 -49.37 39.74
CA ASP A 41 17.94 -49.81 39.26
C ASP A 41 19.04 -49.28 40.18
N HIS A 42 19.70 -50.15 40.94
CA HIS A 42 20.71 -49.73 41.91
C HIS A 42 22.05 -49.32 41.27
N ASN A 43 22.30 -49.68 40.01
CA ASN A 43 23.54 -49.36 39.30
C ASN A 43 23.30 -48.24 38.27
N THR A 44 22.90 -47.06 38.73
CA THR A 44 22.64 -45.91 37.83
C THR A 44 23.89 -45.16 37.38
N ASP A 45 25.04 -45.41 38.01
CA ASP A 45 26.29 -44.74 37.66
C ASP A 45 26.76 -45.10 36.24
N ARG A 46 26.41 -46.29 35.74
CA ARG A 46 26.71 -46.71 34.35
C ARG A 46 26.14 -45.76 33.28
N PHE A 47 25.04 -45.06 33.58
CA PHE A 47 24.42 -44.11 32.66
C PHE A 47 25.21 -42.81 32.53
N PHE A 48 26.31 -42.64 33.25
CA PHE A 48 27.18 -41.48 33.17
C PHE A 48 28.60 -41.88 32.78
N ASP A 49 29.24 -41.07 31.94
CA ASP A 49 30.67 -41.22 31.64
C ASP A 49 31.53 -40.56 32.73
N SER A 50 32.85 -40.66 32.60
CA SER A 50 33.82 -40.09 33.55
C SER A 50 33.71 -38.56 33.70
N SER A 51 33.08 -37.86 32.75
CA SER A 51 32.82 -36.42 32.82
C SER A 51 31.49 -36.08 33.51
N GLY A 52 30.71 -37.09 33.90
CA GLY A 52 29.39 -36.96 34.50
C GLY A 52 28.28 -36.63 33.49
N GLU A 53 28.59 -36.70 32.19
CA GLU A 53 27.62 -36.57 31.10
C GLU A 53 26.96 -37.92 30.80
N LEU A 54 25.85 -37.88 30.06
CA LEU A 54 25.06 -39.07 29.75
C LEU A 54 25.83 -40.04 28.84
N ASN A 55 26.02 -41.27 29.29
CA ASN A 55 26.59 -42.34 28.49
C ASN A 55 25.55 -42.89 27.50
N LEU A 56 25.72 -42.58 26.21
CA LEU A 56 24.79 -42.97 25.14
C LEU A 56 24.84 -44.46 24.75
N MET A 57 25.81 -45.22 25.27
CA MET A 57 25.85 -46.69 25.09
C MET A 57 24.94 -47.41 26.09
N GLU A 58 24.82 -46.84 27.29
CA GLU A 58 24.00 -47.40 28.38
C GLU A 58 22.59 -46.79 28.37
N PHE A 59 22.49 -45.47 28.11
CA PHE A 59 21.21 -44.77 28.03
C PHE A 59 20.58 -44.93 26.62
N THR A 60 19.95 -46.08 26.41
CA THR A 60 19.34 -46.49 25.14
C THR A 60 17.90 -45.96 24.95
N PRO A 61 17.31 -46.07 23.74
CA PRO A 61 15.94 -45.62 23.50
C PRO A 61 14.89 -46.13 24.49
N PRO A 62 14.89 -47.40 24.95
CA PRO A 62 13.95 -47.88 25.97
C PRO A 62 13.99 -47.09 27.29
N TYR A 63 15.18 -46.73 27.79
CA TYR A 63 15.30 -45.90 28.98
C TYR A 63 14.80 -44.47 28.74
N PHE A 64 14.99 -43.96 27.52
CA PHE A 64 14.42 -42.68 27.15
C PHE A 64 12.89 -42.73 27.09
N GLU A 65 12.27 -43.82 26.62
CA GLU A 65 10.82 -44.01 26.67
C GLU A 65 10.29 -44.05 28.12
N GLN A 66 10.97 -44.76 29.01
CA GLN A 66 10.64 -44.76 30.44
C GLN A 66 10.69 -43.34 31.04
N PHE A 67 11.73 -42.57 30.69
CA PHE A 67 11.82 -41.16 31.08
C PHE A 67 10.64 -40.34 30.55
N LEU A 68 10.26 -40.53 29.28
CA LEU A 68 9.14 -39.82 28.67
C LEU A 68 7.81 -40.15 29.36
N VAL A 69 7.57 -41.41 29.70
CA VAL A 69 6.38 -41.86 30.45
C VAL A 69 6.37 -41.29 31.87
N TYR A 70 7.51 -41.27 32.57
CA TYR A 70 7.60 -40.61 33.87
C TYR A 70 7.26 -39.12 33.75
N LYS A 71 7.84 -38.46 32.74
CA LYS A 71 7.75 -37.01 32.61
C LYS A 71 6.36 -36.55 32.13
N SER A 72 5.67 -37.35 31.32
CA SER A 72 4.32 -37.06 30.81
C SER A 72 3.28 -36.91 31.92
N ARG A 73 3.52 -37.49 33.11
CA ARG A 73 2.68 -37.29 34.31
C ARG A 73 2.60 -35.81 34.73
N GLY A 74 3.70 -35.07 34.57
CA GLY A 74 3.84 -33.70 35.04
C GLY A 74 3.89 -32.64 33.94
N VAL A 75 4.08 -33.03 32.67
CA VAL A 75 4.20 -32.08 31.55
C VAL A 75 3.48 -32.61 30.29
N LYS A 76 2.98 -31.70 29.46
CA LYS A 76 2.35 -32.05 28.19
C LYS A 76 3.31 -32.64 27.15
N ALA A 77 2.78 -33.44 26.24
CA ALA A 77 3.55 -34.11 25.19
C ALA A 77 4.36 -33.13 24.30
N GLY A 78 3.88 -31.90 24.11
CA GLY A 78 4.62 -30.86 23.39
C GLY A 78 5.97 -30.49 24.02
N THR A 79 6.04 -30.45 25.36
CA THR A 79 7.26 -30.14 26.12
C THR A 79 8.29 -31.27 26.02
N LEU A 80 7.81 -32.51 25.91
CA LEU A 80 8.65 -33.71 25.80
C LEU A 80 9.51 -33.71 24.52
N SER A 81 9.07 -33.03 23.46
CA SER A 81 9.81 -32.94 22.19
C SER A 81 11.18 -32.25 22.32
N GLY A 82 11.31 -31.36 23.32
CA GLY A 82 12.57 -30.70 23.64
C GLY A 82 13.64 -31.68 24.12
N TYR A 83 13.26 -32.67 24.92
CA TYR A 83 14.18 -33.73 25.40
C TYR A 83 14.64 -34.62 24.25
N ARG A 84 13.73 -35.00 23.35
CA ARG A 84 14.09 -35.77 22.14
C ARG A 84 15.10 -34.99 21.29
N SER A 85 14.87 -33.70 21.12
CA SER A 85 15.78 -32.83 20.35
C SER A 85 17.15 -32.73 21.02
N ALA A 86 17.21 -32.63 22.34
CA ALA A 86 18.47 -32.58 23.10
C ALA A 86 19.28 -33.89 23.00
N ILE A 87 18.63 -35.05 23.07
CA ILE A 87 19.29 -36.34 22.87
C ILE A 87 19.82 -36.47 21.44
N LYS A 88 19.02 -36.14 20.43
CA LYS A 88 19.48 -36.13 19.03
C LYS A 88 20.69 -35.21 18.83
N ASP A 89 20.68 -34.06 19.49
CA ASP A 89 21.80 -33.11 19.48
C ASP A 89 23.06 -33.72 20.11
N LEU A 90 22.92 -34.43 21.23
CA LEU A 90 24.02 -35.10 21.92
C LEU A 90 24.67 -36.19 21.05
N TYR A 91 23.87 -37.02 20.36
CA TYR A 91 24.38 -37.97 19.37
C TYR A 91 25.14 -37.25 18.24
N ARG A 92 24.60 -36.12 17.74
CA ARG A 92 25.25 -35.33 16.68
C ARG A 92 26.59 -34.76 17.13
N VAL A 93 26.65 -34.15 18.33
CA VAL A 93 27.87 -33.54 18.88
C VAL A 93 28.94 -34.60 19.15
N ARG A 94 28.56 -35.78 19.66
CA ARG A 94 29.46 -36.93 19.86
C ARG A 94 29.78 -37.71 18.58
N ARG A 95 29.24 -37.28 17.43
CA ARG A 95 29.42 -37.92 16.11
C ARG A 95 29.05 -39.41 16.09
N LEU A 96 28.02 -39.78 16.86
CA LEU A 96 27.49 -41.15 16.93
C LEU A 96 26.30 -41.32 15.99
N ALA A 97 26.13 -42.53 15.45
CA ALA A 97 24.95 -42.88 14.67
C ALA A 97 23.70 -42.81 15.56
N LEU A 98 22.65 -42.14 15.06
CA LEU A 98 21.38 -42.04 15.79
C LEU A 98 20.61 -43.36 15.67
N PRO A 99 20.20 -43.99 16.79
CA PRO A 99 19.41 -45.22 16.74
C PRO A 99 18.10 -45.06 15.95
N PRO A 100 17.69 -46.03 15.11
CA PRO A 100 16.48 -45.96 14.28
C PRO A 100 15.19 -45.69 15.05
N GLU A 101 15.11 -46.10 16.31
CA GLU A 101 13.97 -45.91 17.22
C GLU A 101 13.69 -44.42 17.45
N TYR A 102 14.73 -43.57 17.44
CA TYR A 102 14.58 -42.12 17.48
C TYR A 102 13.96 -41.51 16.22
N GLY A 103 13.73 -42.32 15.18
CA GLY A 103 13.00 -42.03 13.95
C GLY A 103 11.49 -42.16 14.13
N ASP A 104 10.90 -43.16 13.45
CA ASP A 104 9.45 -43.32 13.34
C ASP A 104 8.80 -43.90 14.60
N GLY A 105 9.48 -44.81 15.32
CA GLY A 105 8.98 -45.35 16.60
C GLY A 105 8.68 -44.23 17.61
N MET A 106 9.63 -43.30 17.80
CA MET A 106 9.38 -42.12 18.62
C MET A 106 8.30 -41.19 18.05
N LYS A 107 8.10 -41.09 16.72
CA LYS A 107 6.97 -40.31 16.20
C LYS A 107 5.63 -40.93 16.61
N GLN A 108 5.52 -42.25 16.54
CA GLN A 108 4.33 -43.00 16.95
C GLN A 108 4.06 -42.83 18.45
N LEU A 109 5.08 -43.00 19.30
CA LEU A 109 4.96 -42.81 20.75
C LEU A 109 4.45 -41.39 21.11
N PHE A 110 5.04 -40.36 20.50
CA PHE A 110 4.61 -38.97 20.72
C PHE A 110 3.19 -38.71 20.19
N SER A 111 2.78 -39.37 19.11
CA SER A 111 1.40 -39.31 18.62
C SER A 111 0.44 -39.99 19.60
N GLY A 112 0.79 -41.16 20.12
CA GLY A 112 -0.01 -41.89 21.13
C GLY A 112 -0.18 -41.08 22.41
N MET A 113 0.91 -40.51 22.94
CA MET A 113 0.84 -39.62 24.12
C MET A 113 -0.09 -38.43 23.91
N LYS A 114 -0.06 -37.80 22.73
CA LYS A 114 -0.96 -36.68 22.41
C LYS A 114 -2.43 -37.10 22.34
N ARG A 115 -2.72 -38.29 21.81
CA ARG A 115 -4.10 -38.82 21.76
C ARG A 115 -4.63 -39.12 23.16
N MET A 116 -3.86 -39.83 23.98
CA MET A 116 -4.23 -40.08 25.38
C MET A 116 -4.41 -38.78 26.19
N GLU A 117 -3.56 -37.79 25.94
CA GLU A 117 -3.71 -36.46 26.54
C GLU A 117 -5.01 -35.78 26.09
N ALA A 118 -5.35 -35.84 24.79
CA ALA A 118 -6.59 -35.29 24.25
C ALA A 118 -7.84 -35.99 24.81
N ASP A 119 -7.82 -37.32 24.89
CA ASP A 119 -8.92 -38.11 25.47
C ASP A 119 -9.13 -37.76 26.95
N SER A 120 -8.03 -37.59 27.72
CA SER A 120 -8.10 -37.13 29.10
C SER A 120 -8.58 -35.69 29.23
N ASP A 121 -8.15 -34.78 28.37
CA ASP A 121 -8.56 -33.37 28.34
C ASP A 121 -10.04 -33.23 27.90
N GLN A 122 -10.62 -34.23 27.22
CA GLN A 122 -12.04 -34.24 26.80
C GLN A 122 -12.99 -34.52 27.98
N ILE A 123 -12.57 -35.38 28.92
CA ILE A 123 -13.37 -35.81 30.08
C ILE A 123 -13.04 -35.03 31.36
N SER A 124 -12.04 -34.15 31.32
CA SER A 124 -11.59 -33.34 32.46
C SER A 124 -11.39 -31.89 32.04
N ASN A 125 -11.08 -31.00 32.98
CA ASN A 125 -10.72 -29.63 32.61
C ASN A 125 -9.39 -29.65 31.82
N PRO A 126 -9.39 -29.19 30.55
CA PRO A 126 -8.18 -29.25 29.74
C PRO A 126 -7.08 -28.44 30.41
N LYS A 127 -5.89 -29.02 30.53
CA LYS A 127 -4.71 -28.24 30.92
C LYS A 127 -4.46 -27.21 29.81
N THR A 128 -4.81 -25.93 30.00
CA THR A 128 -4.46 -24.91 29.01
C THR A 128 -2.94 -24.76 28.95
N SER A 129 -2.37 -24.85 27.75
CA SER A 129 -0.92 -24.80 27.56
C SER A 129 -0.50 -23.80 26.52
N GLY A 130 0.59 -23.11 26.87
CA GLY A 130 1.07 -21.97 26.11
C GLY A 130 0.31 -20.69 26.47
N LYS A 131 0.92 -19.57 26.10
CA LYS A 131 0.32 -18.25 26.30
C LYS A 131 -0.83 -18.02 25.30
N GLN A 132 -1.87 -17.33 25.71
CA GLN A 132 -3.01 -16.97 24.85
C GLN A 132 -2.63 -15.87 23.84
N PRO A 133 -3.31 -15.76 22.68
CA PRO A 133 -3.18 -14.61 21.79
C PRO A 133 -3.55 -13.32 22.53
N LEU A 134 -2.72 -12.29 22.42
CA LEU A 134 -3.01 -10.98 23.00
C LEU A 134 -4.15 -10.32 22.20
N THR A 135 -5.24 -9.91 22.84
CA THR A 135 -6.28 -9.14 22.16
C THR A 135 -5.75 -7.76 21.77
N TYR A 136 -6.33 -7.15 20.73
CA TYR A 136 -5.93 -5.80 20.32
C TYR A 136 -6.22 -4.76 21.42
N SER A 137 -7.33 -4.90 22.14
CA SER A 137 -7.68 -4.04 23.28
C SER A 137 -6.65 -4.10 24.40
N LEU A 138 -6.17 -5.31 24.76
CA LEU A 138 -5.13 -5.47 25.78
C LEU A 138 -3.78 -4.96 25.27
N TYR A 139 -3.47 -5.12 23.98
CA TYR A 139 -2.30 -4.50 23.36
C TYR A 139 -2.33 -2.97 23.47
N GLN A 140 -3.46 -2.33 23.14
CA GLN A 140 -3.63 -0.88 23.28
C GLN A 140 -3.44 -0.42 24.73
N LYS A 141 -4.04 -1.14 25.69
CA LYS A 141 -3.88 -0.87 27.12
C LYS A 141 -2.41 -0.95 27.55
N LEU A 142 -1.74 -2.06 27.25
CA LEU A 142 -0.32 -2.23 27.58
C LEU A 142 0.56 -1.16 26.94
N CYS A 143 0.25 -0.72 25.71
CA CYS A 143 1.00 0.36 25.09
C CYS A 143 0.85 1.68 25.85
N LYS A 144 -0.36 2.02 26.33
CA LYS A 144 -0.58 3.19 27.19
C LYS A 144 0.21 3.08 28.50
N GLU A 145 0.10 1.96 29.20
CA GLU A 145 0.82 1.72 30.46
C GLU A 145 2.35 1.79 30.28
N THR A 146 2.88 1.36 29.14
CA THR A 146 4.32 1.47 28.87
C THR A 146 4.82 2.91 28.70
N LEU A 147 3.95 3.89 28.43
CA LEU A 147 4.32 5.32 28.40
C LEU A 147 4.59 5.87 29.80
N GLU A 148 4.02 5.24 30.83
CA GLU A 148 4.21 5.63 32.23
C GLU A 148 5.52 5.09 32.84
N LEU A 149 6.19 4.19 32.13
CA LEU A 149 7.43 3.59 32.61
C LEU A 149 8.61 4.56 32.46
N GLY A 150 9.37 4.75 33.53
CA GLY A 150 10.63 5.51 33.54
C GLY A 150 11.81 4.79 32.88
N ASP A 151 11.60 4.09 31.75
CA ASP A 151 12.63 3.31 31.06
C ASP A 151 13.12 3.90 29.73
N GLY A 152 12.79 5.19 29.51
CA GLY A 152 13.17 5.97 28.33
C GLY A 152 12.44 5.54 27.06
N GLY A 153 11.21 5.01 27.18
CA GLY A 153 10.42 4.50 26.06
C GLY A 153 10.85 3.12 25.56
N PHE A 154 11.74 2.43 26.28
CA PHE A 154 12.24 1.11 25.87
C PHE A 154 11.12 0.08 25.76
N SER A 155 10.32 -0.08 26.82
CA SER A 155 9.25 -1.10 26.82
C SER A 155 8.19 -0.79 25.78
N HIS A 156 7.89 0.50 25.59
CA HIS A 156 6.94 0.99 24.61
C HIS A 156 7.36 0.68 23.17
N LEU A 157 8.59 1.07 22.77
CA LEU A 157 9.10 0.76 21.43
C LEU A 157 9.27 -0.74 21.21
N PHE A 158 9.73 -1.50 22.21
CA PHE A 158 9.92 -2.95 22.04
C PHE A 158 8.57 -3.65 21.82
N LEU A 159 7.55 -3.33 22.63
CA LEU A 159 6.22 -3.92 22.51
C LEU A 159 5.58 -3.59 21.15
N THR A 160 5.57 -2.32 20.77
CA THR A 160 5.02 -1.87 19.48
C THR A 160 5.81 -2.46 18.30
N SER A 161 7.14 -2.57 18.40
CA SER A 161 7.97 -3.24 17.39
C SER A 161 7.63 -4.71 17.26
N GLN A 162 7.42 -5.41 18.38
CA GLN A 162 7.07 -6.83 18.34
C GLN A 162 5.72 -7.06 17.66
N TRP A 163 4.74 -6.19 17.93
CA TRP A 163 3.43 -6.20 17.30
C TRP A 163 3.52 -5.88 15.81
N ASN A 164 3.98 -4.68 15.45
CA ASN A 164 3.99 -4.19 14.07
C ASN A 164 4.87 -5.04 13.15
N LEU A 165 6.02 -5.54 13.62
CA LEU A 165 6.86 -6.43 12.83
C LEU A 165 6.35 -7.88 12.80
N MET A 166 5.31 -8.22 13.57
CA MET A 166 4.76 -9.59 13.71
C MET A 166 5.83 -10.65 13.99
N CYS A 167 6.82 -10.29 14.79
CA CYS A 167 8.02 -11.10 14.98
C CYS A 167 8.17 -11.60 16.42
N ARG A 168 9.17 -12.47 16.64
CA ARG A 168 9.47 -12.96 18.00
C ARG A 168 10.22 -11.86 18.75
N SER A 169 10.09 -11.82 20.07
CA SER A 169 10.86 -10.89 20.90
C SER A 169 12.38 -10.98 20.69
N ILE A 170 12.92 -12.17 20.38
CA ILE A 170 14.33 -12.32 20.03
C ILE A 170 14.68 -11.62 18.71
N SER A 171 13.76 -11.58 17.74
CA SER A 171 13.95 -10.87 16.48
C SER A 171 13.98 -9.36 16.71
N VAL A 172 13.07 -8.82 17.53
CA VAL A 172 13.08 -7.40 17.92
C VAL A 172 14.40 -7.00 18.56
N GLN A 173 14.92 -7.82 19.50
CA GLN A 173 16.20 -7.57 20.15
C GLN A 173 17.38 -7.48 19.15
N THR A 174 17.29 -8.13 17.98
CA THR A 174 18.37 -8.15 16.98
C THR A 174 18.26 -7.07 15.90
N VAL A 175 17.23 -6.23 15.95
CA VAL A 175 17.04 -5.13 14.98
C VAL A 175 18.23 -4.18 15.04
N GLN A 176 18.75 -3.83 13.85
CA GLN A 176 19.83 -2.86 13.67
C GLN A 176 19.25 -1.62 13.01
N THR A 177 19.72 -0.43 13.38
CA THR A 177 19.33 0.84 12.75
C THR A 177 19.68 0.88 11.27
N GLN A 178 20.75 0.19 10.86
CA GLN A 178 21.15 0.02 9.45
C GLN A 178 20.13 -0.77 8.61
N HIS A 179 19.23 -1.52 9.24
CA HIS A 179 18.23 -2.32 8.52
C HIS A 179 16.92 -1.56 8.30
N PHE A 180 16.88 -0.29 8.66
CA PHE A 180 15.75 0.59 8.40
C PHE A 180 15.89 1.26 7.05
N VAL A 181 14.79 1.31 6.32
CA VAL A 181 14.70 1.92 5.00
C VAL A 181 13.46 2.80 4.96
N ALA A 182 13.63 4.09 4.64
CA ALA A 182 12.50 4.96 4.34
C ALA A 182 11.80 4.47 3.06
N LYS A 183 10.48 4.28 3.11
CA LYS A 183 9.69 3.71 2.02
C LYS A 183 8.37 4.45 1.88
N ASP A 184 8.34 5.41 0.96
CA ASP A 184 7.14 6.22 0.67
C ASP A 184 6.58 6.86 1.96
N ASP A 185 5.40 6.44 2.39
CA ASP A 185 4.66 6.85 3.59
C ASP A 185 4.89 5.95 4.82
N GLY A 186 5.78 4.97 4.72
CA GLY A 186 6.08 4.00 5.76
C GLY A 186 7.59 3.77 5.96
N ILE A 187 7.89 2.82 6.85
CA ILE A 187 9.25 2.45 7.21
C ILE A 187 9.43 0.94 6.99
N GLY A 188 10.36 0.57 6.12
CA GLY A 188 10.75 -0.82 5.90
C GLY A 188 11.77 -1.28 6.93
N VAL A 189 11.51 -2.40 7.61
CA VAL A 189 12.49 -3.06 8.49
C VAL A 189 12.90 -4.41 7.92
N ILE A 190 14.19 -4.56 7.64
CA ILE A 190 14.75 -5.76 7.02
C ILE A 190 15.31 -6.72 8.08
N PHE A 191 14.96 -7.99 7.97
CA PHE A 191 15.59 -9.06 8.76
C PHE A 191 16.52 -9.90 7.89
N VAL A 192 17.82 -9.82 8.17
CA VAL A 192 18.82 -10.70 7.52
C VAL A 192 18.62 -12.16 7.96
N LYS A 193 18.26 -12.38 9.23
CA LYS A 193 18.03 -13.71 9.79
C LYS A 193 16.64 -13.83 10.37
N THR A 194 15.89 -14.83 9.93
CA THR A 194 14.56 -15.18 10.45
C THR A 194 14.51 -16.65 10.82
N LYS A 195 13.45 -17.12 11.50
CA LYS A 195 13.34 -18.55 11.85
C LYS A 195 13.38 -19.46 10.62
N THR A 196 12.79 -19.04 9.51
CA THR A 196 12.75 -19.81 8.26
C THR A 196 13.94 -19.52 7.35
N ASN A 197 14.66 -18.40 7.57
CA ASN A 197 15.89 -18.05 6.87
C ASN A 197 17.05 -17.93 7.89
N GLN A 198 17.53 -19.07 8.41
CA GLN A 198 18.61 -19.09 9.41
C GLN A 198 19.99 -18.79 8.81
N GLU A 199 20.15 -19.06 7.52
CA GLU A 199 21.39 -18.88 6.74
C GLU A 199 21.50 -17.47 6.14
N GLY A 200 20.39 -16.73 6.05
CA GLY A 200 20.36 -15.37 5.50
C GLY A 200 20.51 -15.30 3.98
N THR A 201 20.34 -16.43 3.30
CA THR A 201 20.41 -16.57 1.83
C THR A 201 19.09 -16.22 1.15
N GLY A 202 17.98 -16.27 1.89
CA GLY A 202 16.66 -15.88 1.38
C GLY A 202 16.51 -14.37 1.10
N PRO A 203 15.44 -13.97 0.40
CA PRO A 203 15.14 -12.58 0.08
C PRO A 203 15.11 -11.68 1.33
N ARG A 204 15.59 -10.45 1.17
CA ARG A 204 15.68 -9.44 2.24
C ARG A 204 14.47 -8.50 2.22
N ASP A 205 13.29 -9.09 2.15
CA ASP A 205 12.04 -8.36 2.00
C ASP A 205 11.76 -7.50 3.23
N PRO A 206 11.43 -6.21 3.05
CA PRO A 206 11.13 -5.33 4.17
C PRO A 206 9.75 -5.65 4.76
N ARG A 207 9.64 -5.51 6.08
CA ARG A 207 8.34 -5.42 6.77
C ARG A 207 7.98 -3.95 6.90
N HIS A 208 6.94 -3.51 6.21
CA HIS A 208 6.50 -2.12 6.20
C HIS A 208 5.73 -1.80 7.48
N VAL A 209 6.21 -0.82 8.23
CA VAL A 209 5.60 -0.30 9.45
C VAL A 209 5.12 1.12 9.18
N TYR A 210 3.92 1.43 9.66
CA TYR A 210 3.24 2.70 9.40
C TYR A 210 3.00 3.47 10.70
N ALA A 211 2.90 4.80 10.58
CA ALA A 211 2.37 5.61 11.66
C ALA A 211 0.85 5.39 11.79
N ASN A 212 0.35 5.52 13.01
CA ASN A 212 -1.08 5.63 13.28
C ASN A 212 -1.34 6.93 14.07
N PRO A 213 -1.52 8.06 13.38
CA PRO A 213 -1.71 9.36 14.04
C PRO A 213 -3.01 9.43 14.86
N LEU A 214 -3.94 8.51 14.64
CA LEU A 214 -5.21 8.43 15.37
C LEU A 214 -5.06 7.78 16.75
N SER A 215 -3.94 7.08 16.99
CA SER A 215 -3.68 6.40 18.26
C SER A 215 -2.20 6.49 18.64
N PRO A 216 -1.78 7.59 19.30
CA PRO A 216 -0.37 7.87 19.56
C PRO A 216 0.30 6.78 20.39
N SER A 217 -0.44 6.16 21.33
CA SER A 217 0.07 5.06 22.15
C SER A 217 0.40 3.80 21.36
N THR A 218 -0.28 3.50 20.25
CA THR A 218 0.04 2.30 19.45
C THR A 218 0.85 2.61 18.20
N CYS A 219 1.06 3.89 17.90
CA CYS A 219 1.82 4.36 16.76
C CYS A 219 3.30 4.00 16.91
N TRP A 220 3.80 3.15 16.02
CA TRP A 220 5.19 2.72 16.07
C TRP A 220 6.18 3.86 15.80
N VAL A 221 5.84 4.80 14.91
CA VAL A 221 6.68 5.96 14.61
C VAL A 221 6.80 6.88 15.83
N THR A 222 5.70 7.12 16.54
CA THR A 222 5.71 7.84 17.82
C THR A 222 6.58 7.11 18.84
N ALA A 223 6.41 5.79 18.96
CA ALA A 223 7.22 4.98 19.87
C ALA A 223 8.72 5.04 19.56
N LEU A 224 9.08 5.03 18.27
CA LEU A 224 10.47 5.17 17.84
C LEU A 224 11.01 6.56 18.19
N ALA A 225 10.22 7.60 17.93
CA ALA A 225 10.59 8.98 18.22
C ALA A 225 10.87 9.19 19.72
N ILE A 226 9.97 8.70 20.59
CA ILE A 226 10.13 8.75 22.05
C ILE A 226 11.45 8.10 22.45
N TYR A 227 11.69 6.87 21.99
CA TYR A 227 12.88 6.11 22.37
C TYR A 227 14.17 6.78 21.91
N LEU A 228 14.26 7.20 20.63
CA LEU A 228 15.45 7.82 20.09
C LEU A 228 15.76 9.17 20.76
N ALA A 229 14.73 9.99 21.00
CA ALA A 229 14.88 11.29 21.67
C ALA A 229 15.32 11.14 23.14
N CYS A 230 14.93 10.05 23.82
CA CYS A 230 15.40 9.72 25.17
C CYS A 230 16.82 9.10 25.18
N HIS A 231 17.37 8.73 24.02
CA HIS A 231 18.68 8.08 23.89
C HIS A 231 19.56 8.80 22.84
N PRO A 232 19.86 10.11 23.02
CA PRO A 232 20.54 10.92 21.99
C PRO A 232 21.97 10.45 21.66
N ARG A 233 22.57 9.61 22.53
CA ARG A 233 23.89 9.00 22.33
C ARG A 233 23.86 7.67 21.59
N LEU A 234 22.69 7.16 21.20
CA LEU A 234 22.56 5.91 20.47
C LEU A 234 23.26 6.04 19.11
N GLN A 235 24.33 5.28 18.93
CA GLN A 235 25.07 5.22 17.67
C GLN A 235 24.42 4.25 16.70
N GLN A 236 24.85 4.30 15.44
CA GLN A 236 24.54 3.28 14.44
C GLN A 236 24.85 1.87 14.97
N GLY A 237 23.94 0.91 14.75
CA GLY A 237 24.09 -0.47 15.23
C GLY A 237 22.82 -1.02 15.87
N PRO A 238 22.90 -1.78 16.97
CA PRO A 238 21.72 -2.38 17.60
C PRO A 238 20.74 -1.31 18.07
N LEU A 239 19.47 -1.41 17.64
CA LEU A 239 18.42 -0.48 18.08
C LEU A 239 18.24 -0.51 19.60
N PHE A 240 18.44 -1.67 20.23
CA PHE A 240 18.43 -1.83 21.68
C PHE A 240 19.81 -2.31 22.15
N PRO A 241 20.73 -1.39 22.52
CA PRO A 241 22.07 -1.75 22.96
C PRO A 241 22.08 -2.64 24.21
N GLY A 242 23.16 -3.39 24.40
CA GLY A 242 23.35 -4.27 25.55
C GLY A 242 22.80 -5.69 25.33
N SER A 243 22.75 -6.47 26.41
CA SER A 243 22.36 -7.88 26.36
C SER A 243 21.00 -8.12 27.02
N ASN A 244 20.35 -9.23 26.66
CA ASN A 244 19.12 -9.71 27.30
C ASN A 244 17.91 -8.76 27.21
N GLN A 245 17.79 -7.97 26.14
CA GLN A 245 16.67 -7.02 25.98
C GLN A 245 15.29 -7.69 25.93
N LYS A 246 15.18 -8.89 25.34
CA LYS A 246 13.99 -9.74 25.43
C LYS A 246 13.60 -10.05 26.88
N LEU A 247 14.58 -10.30 27.76
CA LEU A 247 14.32 -10.56 29.17
C LEU A 247 13.90 -9.27 29.88
N ARG A 248 14.51 -8.13 29.55
CA ARG A 248 14.10 -6.81 30.05
C ARG A 248 12.64 -6.52 29.73
N LEU A 249 12.22 -6.67 28.46
CA LEU A 249 10.80 -6.57 28.10
C LEU A 249 9.95 -7.60 28.86
N SER A 250 10.38 -8.86 28.92
CA SER A 250 9.60 -9.90 29.59
C SER A 250 9.35 -9.61 31.08
N LYS A 251 10.27 -8.92 31.76
CA LYS A 251 10.09 -8.46 33.13
C LYS A 251 9.10 -7.30 33.20
N ALA A 252 9.28 -6.27 32.37
CA ALA A 252 8.38 -5.11 32.32
C ALA A 252 6.93 -5.53 32.00
N LEU A 253 6.73 -6.29 30.93
CA LEU A 253 5.43 -6.84 30.54
C LEU A 253 4.86 -7.76 31.63
N GLY A 254 5.71 -8.55 32.28
CA GLY A 254 5.29 -9.40 33.40
C GLY A 254 4.79 -8.60 34.61
N SER A 255 5.39 -7.44 34.90
CA SER A 255 4.93 -6.55 35.96
C SER A 255 3.59 -5.91 35.61
N LEU A 256 3.42 -5.39 34.39
CA LEU A 256 2.15 -4.79 33.94
C LEU A 256 1.01 -5.83 33.98
N LEU A 257 1.24 -7.02 33.43
CA LEU A 257 0.23 -8.09 33.42
C LEU A 257 -0.09 -8.66 34.82
N LYS A 258 0.78 -8.45 35.82
CA LYS A 258 0.49 -8.86 37.21
C LYS A 258 -0.56 -7.95 37.83
N LEU A 259 -0.51 -6.64 37.54
CA LEU A 259 -1.53 -5.69 37.97
C LEU A 259 -2.92 -6.09 37.44
N ASP A 260 -2.94 -6.67 36.24
CA ASP A 260 -4.14 -7.17 35.57
C ASP A 260 -4.54 -8.61 35.95
N GLY A 261 -3.83 -9.26 36.87
CA GLY A 261 -4.08 -10.67 37.24
C GLY A 261 -3.85 -11.68 36.10
N SER A 262 -3.26 -11.27 34.98
CA SER A 262 -3.20 -12.03 33.72
C SER A 262 -1.79 -12.50 33.32
N ALA A 263 -0.79 -12.31 34.19
CA ALA A 263 0.61 -12.70 33.97
C ALA A 263 0.84 -14.19 33.68
N LYS A 264 -0.04 -15.08 34.16
CA LYS A 264 0.01 -16.51 33.82
C LYS A 264 -0.47 -16.77 32.39
N THR A 265 -1.47 -16.02 31.94
CA THR A 265 -2.13 -16.15 30.63
C THR A 265 -1.32 -15.56 29.49
N TYR A 266 -0.69 -14.40 29.71
CA TYR A 266 0.01 -13.64 28.67
C TYR A 266 1.52 -13.55 28.89
N GLY A 267 2.24 -13.17 27.84
CA GLY A 267 3.68 -12.90 27.86
C GLY A 267 4.18 -12.51 26.48
N THR A 268 5.50 -12.44 26.29
CA THR A 268 6.08 -11.99 25.00
C THR A 268 5.63 -12.85 23.80
N HIS A 269 5.33 -14.13 23.99
CA HIS A 269 4.76 -14.97 22.93
C HIS A 269 3.32 -14.62 22.54
N SER A 270 2.54 -14.04 23.46
CA SER A 270 1.15 -13.62 23.21
C SER A 270 1.06 -12.52 22.18
N VAL A 271 2.02 -11.59 22.16
CA VAL A 271 2.03 -10.44 21.23
C VAL A 271 1.98 -10.93 19.79
N ARG A 272 2.89 -11.83 19.41
CA ARG A 272 2.96 -12.36 18.04
C ARG A 272 1.77 -13.22 17.67
N LYS A 273 1.21 -13.98 18.63
CA LYS A 273 -0.02 -14.74 18.40
C LYS A 273 -1.20 -13.80 18.18
N GLY A 274 -1.30 -12.77 19.02
CA GLY A 274 -2.35 -11.76 19.01
C GLY A 274 -2.41 -11.00 17.70
N VAL A 275 -1.29 -10.44 17.24
CA VAL A 275 -1.24 -9.67 15.99
C VAL A 275 -1.55 -10.53 14.76
N ALA A 276 -1.13 -11.80 14.74
CA ALA A 276 -1.47 -12.71 13.64
C ALA A 276 -2.98 -13.01 13.61
N THR A 277 -3.60 -13.26 14.77
CA THR A 277 -5.05 -13.44 14.89
C THR A 277 -5.80 -12.17 14.52
N PHE A 278 -5.33 -11.01 14.98
CA PHE A 278 -5.92 -9.70 14.67
C PHE A 278 -5.90 -9.41 13.17
N ALA A 279 -4.76 -9.66 12.50
CA ALA A 279 -4.65 -9.46 11.06
C ALA A 279 -5.61 -10.37 10.26
N CYS A 280 -5.71 -11.66 10.62
CA CYS A 280 -6.57 -12.60 9.89
C CYS A 280 -8.06 -12.50 10.24
N GLY A 281 -8.40 -12.12 11.48
CA GLY A 281 -9.76 -12.20 12.02
C GLY A 281 -10.42 -10.86 12.32
N GLY A 282 -9.71 -9.74 12.14
CA GLY A 282 -10.22 -8.40 12.47
C GLY A 282 -11.22 -7.82 11.46
N SER A 283 -11.30 -8.38 10.25
CA SER A 283 -12.23 -7.95 9.20
C SER A 283 -12.39 -9.04 8.15
N THR A 284 -13.54 -9.06 7.47
CA THR A 284 -13.75 -9.90 6.26
C THR A 284 -12.94 -9.41 5.06
N GLY A 285 -12.45 -8.17 5.08
CA GLY A 285 -11.55 -7.59 4.09
C GLY A 285 -10.07 -7.64 4.48
N GLY A 286 -9.68 -8.50 5.43
CA GLY A 286 -8.32 -8.55 5.99
C GLY A 286 -7.23 -9.01 5.00
N PRO A 287 -5.95 -8.88 5.37
CA PRO A 287 -4.81 -9.28 4.53
C PRO A 287 -4.81 -10.79 4.22
N SER A 288 -4.21 -11.14 3.08
CA SER A 288 -4.01 -12.55 2.71
C SER A 288 -3.23 -13.31 3.79
N ILE A 289 -3.67 -14.54 4.08
CA ILE A 289 -2.95 -15.45 4.98
C ILE A 289 -1.51 -15.69 4.52
N VAL A 290 -1.24 -15.60 3.21
CA VAL A 290 0.12 -15.69 2.65
C VAL A 290 0.98 -14.55 3.19
N SER A 291 0.53 -13.30 3.07
CA SER A 291 1.24 -12.12 3.60
C SER A 291 1.46 -12.23 5.11
N VAL A 292 0.45 -12.70 5.85
CA VAL A 292 0.54 -12.91 7.30
C VAL A 292 1.59 -13.97 7.65
N CYS A 293 1.58 -15.12 6.97
CA CYS A 293 2.54 -16.20 7.19
C CYS A 293 3.98 -15.76 6.87
N LEU A 294 4.18 -15.11 5.72
CA LEU A 294 5.49 -14.61 5.29
C LEU A 294 6.02 -13.56 6.29
N ARG A 295 5.20 -12.58 6.68
CA ARG A 295 5.56 -11.57 7.70
C ARG A 295 5.79 -12.21 9.07
N CYS A 296 5.06 -13.25 9.45
CA CYS A 296 5.30 -14.00 10.69
C CYS A 296 6.58 -14.87 10.66
N GLY A 297 7.21 -15.03 9.50
CA GLY A 297 8.32 -15.95 9.25
C GLY A 297 7.88 -17.40 9.50
N TRP A 298 6.72 -17.77 8.95
CA TRP A 298 6.17 -19.13 8.94
C TRP A 298 6.32 -19.70 7.54
N SER A 299 6.54 -21.01 7.45
CA SER A 299 6.48 -21.74 6.18
C SER A 299 5.01 -21.89 5.79
N LEU A 300 4.72 -21.69 4.50
CA LEU A 300 3.41 -21.97 3.90
C LEU A 300 3.26 -23.48 3.69
N GLY A 301 4.37 -24.19 3.47
CA GLY A 301 4.46 -25.63 3.42
C GLY A 301 4.37 -26.22 2.01
N GLY A 302 5.17 -27.25 1.76
CA GLY A 302 5.10 -28.10 0.56
C GLY A 302 5.24 -27.31 -0.75
N VAL A 303 4.19 -27.36 -1.56
CA VAL A 303 4.11 -26.70 -2.86
C VAL A 303 3.97 -25.18 -2.71
N GLN A 304 3.24 -24.70 -1.69
CA GLN A 304 2.90 -23.29 -1.52
C GLN A 304 4.14 -22.39 -1.38
N ASP A 305 5.18 -22.84 -0.66
CA ASP A 305 6.44 -22.10 -0.49
C ASP A 305 7.19 -21.82 -1.82
N ARG A 306 6.91 -22.58 -2.89
CA ARG A 306 7.54 -22.38 -4.21
C ARG A 306 6.83 -21.33 -5.04
N TYR A 307 5.51 -21.25 -4.94
CA TYR A 307 4.65 -20.45 -5.81
C TYR A 307 4.21 -19.13 -5.19
N PHE A 308 3.96 -19.10 -3.88
CA PHE A 308 3.53 -17.89 -3.19
C PHE A 308 4.74 -17.16 -2.59
N ARG A 309 5.01 -15.97 -3.14
CA ARG A 309 6.16 -15.15 -2.78
C ARG A 309 5.72 -13.87 -2.08
N TYR A 310 6.70 -13.21 -1.47
CA TYR A 310 6.50 -11.88 -0.94
C TYR A 310 6.12 -10.93 -2.07
N GLU A 311 5.12 -10.10 -1.81
CA GLU A 311 4.75 -8.97 -2.66
C GLU A 311 4.56 -7.73 -1.79
N ALA A 312 5.16 -6.62 -2.21
CA ALA A 312 5.22 -5.40 -1.41
C ALA A 312 3.81 -4.91 -1.05
N ALA A 313 2.89 -4.86 -2.02
CA ALA A 313 1.51 -4.41 -1.79
C ALA A 313 0.79 -5.21 -0.69
N GLY A 314 1.01 -6.52 -0.63
CA GLY A 314 0.42 -7.39 0.38
C GLY A 314 0.98 -7.13 1.79
N ASP A 315 2.27 -6.84 1.91
CA ASP A 315 2.91 -6.49 3.17
C ASP A 315 2.63 -5.04 3.61
N GLN A 316 2.51 -4.10 2.66
CA GLN A 316 2.11 -2.72 2.90
C GLN A 316 0.68 -2.67 3.48
N PHE A 317 -0.28 -3.35 2.84
CA PHE A 317 -1.64 -3.47 3.34
C PHE A 317 -1.68 -4.09 4.75
N LEU A 318 -0.98 -5.22 4.94
CA LEU A 318 -0.86 -5.85 6.24
C LEU A 318 -0.22 -4.93 7.28
N GLY A 319 0.79 -4.15 6.89
CA GLY A 319 1.47 -3.17 7.74
C GLY A 319 0.50 -2.12 8.29
N ARG A 320 -0.36 -1.56 7.42
CA ARG A 320 -1.41 -0.61 7.84
C ARG A 320 -2.43 -1.23 8.77
N VAL A 321 -2.86 -2.47 8.47
CA VAL A 321 -3.78 -3.21 9.35
C VAL A 321 -3.18 -3.37 10.74
N VAL A 322 -1.95 -3.87 10.86
CA VAL A 322 -1.33 -4.11 12.18
C VAL A 322 -0.91 -2.83 12.90
N ALA A 323 -0.71 -1.72 12.18
CA ALA A 323 -0.58 -0.38 12.77
C ALA A 323 -1.88 0.09 13.45
N GLY A 324 -3.00 -0.58 13.19
CA GLY A 324 -4.29 -0.30 13.80
C GLY A 324 -5.08 0.79 13.10
N LEU A 325 -4.78 1.06 11.82
CA LEU A 325 -5.56 1.98 11.01
C LEU A 325 -6.94 1.37 10.72
N PRO A 326 -8.01 2.18 10.68
CA PRO A 326 -9.39 1.68 10.62
C PRO A 326 -9.74 1.15 9.22
N ILE A 327 -9.66 -0.17 9.02
CA ILE A 327 -9.83 -0.84 7.72
C ILE A 327 -11.18 -0.59 7.03
N ASN A 328 -12.22 -0.17 7.76
CA ASN A 328 -13.56 0.08 7.21
C ASN A 328 -13.89 1.59 7.15
N ASP A 329 -12.88 2.45 7.09
CA ASP A 329 -12.99 3.91 7.12
C ASP A 329 -11.97 4.52 6.14
N SER A 330 -12.27 5.68 5.54
CA SER A 330 -11.34 6.38 4.64
C SER A 330 -9.99 6.69 5.31
N LYS A 331 -10.01 6.88 6.64
CA LYS A 331 -8.85 7.08 7.50
C LYS A 331 -7.88 5.90 7.51
N PHE A 332 -8.22 4.76 6.89
CA PHE A 332 -7.22 3.73 6.61
C PHE A 332 -6.06 4.25 5.77
N ALA A 333 -6.32 5.22 4.90
CA ALA A 333 -5.33 5.87 4.05
C ALA A 333 -4.59 7.05 4.73
N THR A 334 -4.79 7.28 6.03
CA THR A 334 -4.09 8.33 6.76
C THR A 334 -2.57 8.19 6.60
N LEU A 335 -1.91 9.33 6.35
CA LEU A 335 -0.47 9.47 6.22
C LEU A 335 0.17 9.85 7.57
N PRO A 336 1.47 9.54 7.80
CA PRO A 336 2.16 10.04 8.97
C PRO A 336 2.21 11.57 8.98
N PRO A 337 2.28 12.23 10.16
CA PRO A 337 2.61 13.64 10.22
C PRO A 337 4.00 13.83 9.61
N HIS A 338 4.15 14.83 8.76
CA HIS A 338 5.40 15.11 8.05
C HIS A 338 5.57 16.60 7.85
N PHE A 339 6.79 17.04 7.56
CA PHE A 339 7.07 18.44 7.27
C PHE A 339 6.85 18.76 5.79
N MET A 340 6.60 20.03 5.48
CA MET A 340 6.54 20.50 4.10
C MET A 340 7.84 20.20 3.34
N ALA A 341 7.73 19.96 2.02
CA ALA A 341 8.84 19.55 1.16
C ALA A 341 9.98 20.59 1.06
N THR A 342 9.66 21.85 1.33
CA THR A 342 10.63 22.95 1.39
C THR A 342 11.48 22.75 2.64
N GLY A 343 12.64 22.12 2.50
CA GLY A 343 13.54 21.83 3.60
C GLY A 343 13.90 23.10 4.38
N ASP A 344 13.32 23.26 5.56
CA ASP A 344 13.63 24.37 6.45
C ASP A 344 14.92 24.09 7.23
N SER A 345 15.79 25.10 7.26
CA SER A 345 17.00 25.15 8.07
C SER A 345 16.70 24.92 9.56
N THR A 346 15.55 25.40 10.05
CA THR A 346 15.13 25.24 11.45
C THR A 346 14.83 23.77 11.77
N THR A 347 14.00 23.11 10.95
CA THR A 347 13.67 21.68 11.10
C THR A 347 14.93 20.82 11.13
N THR A 348 15.87 21.11 10.23
CA THR A 348 17.15 20.38 10.16
C THR A 348 18.01 20.58 11.41
N SER A 349 18.08 21.81 11.91
CA SER A 349 18.82 22.15 13.14
C SER A 349 18.23 21.44 14.38
N VAL A 350 16.90 21.46 14.52
CA VAL A 350 16.21 20.79 15.64
C VAL A 350 16.36 19.28 15.54
N LEU A 351 16.25 18.69 14.33
CA LEU A 351 16.47 17.25 14.11
C LEU A 351 17.85 16.82 14.60
N ARG A 352 18.91 17.58 14.25
CA ARG A 352 20.28 17.34 14.73
C ARG A 352 20.42 17.52 16.24
N THR A 353 19.63 18.40 16.85
CA THR A 353 19.62 18.59 18.31
C THR A 353 18.95 17.44 19.04
N VAL A 354 17.85 16.92 18.51
CA VAL A 354 17.07 15.82 19.12
C VAL A 354 17.74 14.47 18.90
N PHE A 355 18.33 14.24 17.71
CA PHE A 355 18.92 12.96 17.32
C PHE A 355 20.40 13.07 16.90
N PRO A 356 21.29 13.65 17.73
CA PRO A 356 22.62 14.08 17.29
C PRO A 356 23.49 12.94 16.75
N SER A 357 23.42 11.76 17.36
CA SER A 357 24.24 10.60 16.97
C SER A 357 23.76 9.88 15.70
N LEU A 358 22.53 10.13 15.25
CA LEU A 358 21.91 9.42 14.12
C LEU A 358 21.55 10.38 12.97
N ALA A 359 21.65 11.69 13.16
CA ALA A 359 21.19 12.68 12.19
C ALA A 359 21.94 12.62 10.85
N ASP A 360 23.20 12.20 10.89
CA ASP A 360 24.04 12.09 9.69
C ASP A 360 23.98 10.70 9.03
N GLU A 361 23.15 9.78 9.56
CA GLU A 361 22.93 8.46 8.98
C GLU A 361 21.96 8.55 7.77
N PRO A 362 22.44 8.32 6.53
CA PRO A 362 21.63 8.61 5.34
C PRO A 362 20.33 7.80 5.26
N ASN A 363 20.36 6.55 5.73
CA ASN A 363 19.20 5.66 5.71
C ASN A 363 18.12 6.07 6.74
N LEU A 364 18.48 6.88 7.73
CA LEU A 364 17.58 7.31 8.80
C LEU A 364 17.03 8.73 8.59
N ASN A 365 17.59 9.55 7.70
CA ASN A 365 17.20 10.97 7.57
C ASN A 365 15.67 11.16 7.46
N GLY A 366 15.02 10.52 6.48
CA GLY A 366 13.56 10.60 6.32
C GLY A 366 12.79 10.01 7.52
N ILE A 367 13.33 8.98 8.17
CA ILE A 367 12.72 8.35 9.36
C ILE A 367 12.78 9.30 10.56
N LEU A 368 13.90 9.99 10.77
CA LEU A 368 14.08 10.95 11.85
C LEU A 368 13.20 12.18 11.66
N GLN A 369 12.96 12.60 10.41
CA GLN A 369 11.98 13.64 10.11
C GLN A 369 10.56 13.20 10.51
N LEU A 370 10.15 11.97 10.16
CA LEU A 370 8.86 11.42 10.59
C LEU A 370 8.77 11.29 12.11
N CYS A 371 9.85 10.91 12.78
CA CYS A 371 9.90 10.85 14.25
C CYS A 371 9.71 12.25 14.87
N LEU A 372 10.41 13.26 14.38
CA LEU A 372 10.29 14.64 14.86
C LEU A 372 8.88 15.19 14.61
N ALA A 373 8.36 15.02 13.40
CA ALA A 373 6.99 15.43 13.04
C ALA A 373 5.94 14.74 13.93
N SER A 374 6.11 13.45 14.19
CA SER A 374 5.24 12.68 15.08
C SER A 374 5.27 13.18 16.53
N MET A 375 6.45 13.57 17.05
CA MET A 375 6.56 14.19 18.39
C MET A 375 5.84 15.53 18.46
N VAL A 376 6.00 16.39 17.44
CA VAL A 376 5.34 17.70 17.36
C VAL A 376 3.83 17.51 17.29
N PHE A 377 3.35 16.66 16.39
CA PHE A 377 1.92 16.37 16.22
C PHE A 377 1.26 15.82 17.49
N HIS A 378 1.97 14.99 18.26
CA HIS A 378 1.44 14.35 19.46
C HIS A 378 1.83 15.03 20.77
N ARG A 379 2.40 16.24 20.72
CA ARG A 379 2.97 16.91 21.91
C ARG A 379 2.00 16.94 23.09
N GLU A 380 0.78 17.42 22.89
CA GLU A 380 -0.23 17.56 23.95
C GLU A 380 -0.59 16.21 24.57
N TYR A 381 -0.84 15.20 23.73
CA TYR A 381 -1.13 13.85 24.18
C TYR A 381 0.01 13.28 25.04
N LEU A 382 1.26 13.43 24.59
CA LEU A 382 2.43 12.93 25.29
C LEU A 382 2.63 13.65 26.64
N GLN A 383 2.41 14.95 26.70
CA GLN A 383 2.48 15.71 27.96
C GLN A 383 1.42 15.27 28.98
N GLN A 384 0.21 14.93 28.52
CA GLN A 384 -0.90 14.51 29.40
C GLN A 384 -0.78 13.06 29.89
N ASN A 385 -0.12 12.19 29.11
CA ASN A 385 -0.10 10.75 29.35
C ASN A 385 1.29 10.22 29.79
N MET A 386 2.25 11.10 30.05
CA MET A 386 3.58 10.72 30.57
C MET A 386 3.83 11.35 31.95
N PRO A 387 4.63 10.69 32.81
CA PRO A 387 5.12 11.29 34.04
C PRO A 387 5.85 12.60 33.76
N THR A 388 5.71 13.59 34.65
CA THR A 388 6.32 14.92 34.49
C THR A 388 7.86 14.87 34.45
N ASN A 389 8.46 13.82 35.01
CA ASN A 389 9.90 13.56 34.99
C ASN A 389 10.34 12.65 33.83
N HIS A 390 9.46 12.33 32.88
CA HIS A 390 9.81 11.50 31.73
C HIS A 390 10.87 12.20 30.87
N PRO A 391 12.00 11.56 30.48
CA PRO A 391 13.12 12.22 29.81
C PRO A 391 12.75 12.93 28.50
N LEU A 392 11.75 12.43 27.77
CA LEU A 392 11.24 13.06 26.55
C LEU A 392 10.83 14.52 26.77
N LEU A 393 10.20 14.82 27.92
CA LEU A 393 9.69 16.15 28.24
C LEU A 393 10.81 17.16 28.51
N SER A 394 12.05 16.69 28.66
CA SER A 394 13.25 17.54 28.79
C SER A 394 13.90 17.87 27.44
N THR A 395 13.40 17.33 26.32
CA THR A 395 13.95 17.60 24.99
C THR A 395 13.50 18.97 24.47
N ILE A 396 14.26 19.56 23.54
CA ILE A 396 14.02 20.92 23.03
C ILE A 396 12.60 21.11 22.46
N VAL A 397 12.01 20.06 21.89
CA VAL A 397 10.63 20.08 21.36
C VAL A 397 9.61 20.34 22.45
N PHE A 398 9.87 19.94 23.70
CA PHE A 398 8.95 20.08 24.84
C PHE A 398 9.33 21.25 25.76
N THR A 399 10.59 21.66 25.79
CA THR A 399 11.07 22.74 26.67
C THR A 399 11.08 24.11 26.00
N ASN A 400 11.20 24.18 24.67
CA ASN A 400 11.24 25.44 23.93
C ASN A 400 9.93 25.64 23.14
N VAL A 401 9.11 26.59 23.59
CA VAL A 401 7.80 26.91 23.00
C VAL A 401 7.92 27.48 21.58
N ASN A 402 8.94 28.32 21.33
CA ASN A 402 9.17 28.93 20.02
C ASN A 402 9.59 27.88 18.99
N VAL A 403 10.47 26.95 19.37
CA VAL A 403 10.87 25.82 18.51
C VAL A 403 9.66 24.97 18.15
N PHE A 404 8.78 24.70 19.11
CA PHE A 404 7.58 23.93 18.83
C PHE A 404 6.61 24.64 17.88
N HIS A 405 6.28 25.91 18.12
CA HIS A 405 5.38 26.63 17.21
C HIS A 405 5.95 26.72 15.80
N SER A 406 7.24 26.98 15.67
CA SER A 406 7.93 26.97 14.37
C SER A 406 7.81 25.62 13.66
N LEU A 407 8.02 24.49 14.37
CA LEU A 407 7.84 23.17 13.78
C LEU A 407 6.38 22.82 13.49
N GLN A 408 5.45 23.29 14.33
CA GLN A 408 4.02 23.06 14.19
C GLN A 408 3.47 23.73 12.93
N GLU A 409 3.92 24.96 12.62
CA GLU A 409 3.59 25.67 11.38
C GLU A 409 4.08 24.94 10.12
N GLN A 410 5.17 24.18 10.24
CA GLN A 410 5.75 23.40 9.14
C GLN A 410 5.09 22.02 8.95
N LEU A 411 4.19 21.63 9.85
CA LEU A 411 3.60 20.30 9.86
C LEU A 411 2.45 20.19 8.85
N GLN A 412 2.51 19.16 8.02
CA GLN A 412 1.48 18.80 7.05
C GLN A 412 0.77 17.51 7.46
N LEU A 413 -0.53 17.47 7.21
CA LEU A 413 -1.41 16.31 7.39
C LEU A 413 -2.09 15.97 6.06
N GLY A 414 -2.22 14.68 5.75
CA GLY A 414 -2.85 14.23 4.51
C GLY A 414 -1.91 14.29 3.30
N ASP A 415 -2.49 14.31 2.10
CA ASP A 415 -1.73 14.20 0.85
C ASP A 415 -0.78 15.40 0.65
N SER A 416 0.42 15.12 0.13
CA SER A 416 1.42 16.13 -0.24
C SER A 416 2.05 15.78 -1.59
N SER A 417 2.92 16.66 -2.11
CA SER A 417 3.57 16.46 -3.41
C SER A 417 4.53 15.27 -3.45
N TRP A 418 4.98 14.78 -2.29
CA TRP A 418 5.99 13.72 -2.18
C TRP A 418 5.55 12.56 -1.29
N MET A 419 4.40 12.66 -0.61
CA MET A 419 3.88 11.62 0.27
C MET A 419 2.50 11.16 -0.19
N HIS A 420 2.41 9.88 -0.55
CA HIS A 420 1.19 9.24 -1.00
C HIS A 420 0.97 7.91 -0.25
N PRO A 421 -0.29 7.55 0.05
CA PRO A 421 -0.56 6.38 0.85
C PRO A 421 -0.33 5.08 0.06
N THR A 422 0.46 4.16 0.61
CA THR A 422 0.72 2.83 0.00
C THR A 422 -0.09 1.72 0.65
N GLY A 423 -0.23 0.56 -0.01
CA GLY A 423 -0.97 -0.58 0.57
C GLY A 423 -2.48 -0.33 0.76
N ILE A 424 -3.07 0.56 -0.05
CA ILE A 424 -4.49 0.93 0.03
C ILE A 424 -5.32 0.00 -0.85
N PRO A 425 -6.27 -0.76 -0.29
CA PRO A 425 -7.14 -1.60 -1.09
C PRO A 425 -8.24 -0.77 -1.77
N PRO A 426 -8.81 -1.25 -2.90
CA PRO A 426 -9.71 -0.44 -3.73
C PRO A 426 -10.95 0.11 -3.01
N TYR A 427 -11.48 -0.61 -2.01
CA TYR A 427 -12.67 -0.17 -1.28
C TYR A 427 -12.40 1.05 -0.37
N ILE A 428 -11.16 1.28 0.06
CA ILE A 428 -10.80 2.48 0.82
C ILE A 428 -10.88 3.71 -0.08
N GLU A 429 -10.52 3.59 -1.36
CA GLU A 429 -10.71 4.68 -2.32
C GLU A 429 -12.20 4.99 -2.55
N LEU A 430 -13.08 4.00 -2.41
CA LEU A 430 -14.53 4.24 -2.38
C LEU A 430 -14.94 5.01 -1.12
N TYR A 431 -14.45 4.63 0.06
CA TYR A 431 -14.73 5.38 1.30
C TYR A 431 -14.22 6.83 1.23
N LYS A 432 -13.02 7.06 0.67
CA LYS A 432 -12.49 8.42 0.44
C LYS A 432 -13.42 9.25 -0.47
N LYS A 433 -13.99 8.64 -1.51
CA LYS A 433 -14.97 9.32 -2.37
C LYS A 433 -16.28 9.61 -1.65
N LEU A 434 -16.76 8.69 -0.84
CA LEU A 434 -17.97 8.87 -0.03
C LEU A 434 -17.79 9.99 1.00
N ASP A 435 -16.64 10.05 1.69
CA ASP A 435 -16.35 11.13 2.64
C ASP A 435 -16.26 12.49 1.95
N LYS A 436 -15.64 12.57 0.77
CA LYS A 436 -15.65 13.80 -0.04
C LYS A 436 -17.07 14.24 -0.40
N GLN A 437 -17.93 13.30 -0.80
CA GLN A 437 -19.34 13.59 -1.08
C GLN A 437 -20.09 14.03 0.18
N GLN A 438 -19.86 13.40 1.32
CA GLN A 438 -20.49 13.80 2.58
C GLN A 438 -20.05 15.19 3.01
N GLN A 439 -18.76 15.53 2.89
CA GLN A 439 -18.25 16.89 3.15
C GLN A 439 -18.92 17.93 2.25
N SER A 440 -19.10 17.61 0.96
CA SER A 440 -19.88 18.45 0.05
C SER A 440 -21.33 18.62 0.52
N ILE A 441 -22.00 17.56 0.96
CA ILE A 441 -23.37 17.66 1.50
C ILE A 441 -23.40 18.53 2.77
N ASP A 442 -22.46 18.35 3.68
CA ASP A 442 -22.39 19.07 4.96
C ASP A 442 -22.10 20.57 4.77
N LEU A 443 -21.35 20.95 3.73
CA LEU A 443 -21.06 22.35 3.38
C LEU A 443 -22.21 23.07 2.66
N LEU A 444 -23.20 22.32 2.15
CA LEU A 444 -24.26 22.88 1.31
C LEU A 444 -25.15 23.91 2.04
N PRO A 445 -25.58 23.71 3.29
CA PRO A 445 -26.40 24.70 4.00
C PRO A 445 -25.71 26.06 4.16
N ASP A 446 -24.47 26.08 4.67
CA ASP A 446 -23.71 27.32 4.90
C ASP A 446 -23.45 28.06 3.58
N LYS A 447 -23.07 27.30 2.54
CA LYS A 447 -22.85 27.86 1.21
C LYS A 447 -24.14 28.38 0.59
N LEU A 448 -25.27 27.69 0.78
CA LEU A 448 -26.58 28.15 0.33
C LEU A 448 -26.96 29.46 1.04
N GLU A 449 -26.79 29.53 2.35
CA GLU A 449 -27.09 30.71 3.16
C GLU A 449 -26.27 31.92 2.72
N GLN A 450 -24.95 31.78 2.61
CA GLN A 450 -24.05 32.84 2.11
C GLN A 450 -24.45 33.35 0.73
N ARG A 451 -24.83 32.43 -0.17
CA ARG A 451 -25.21 32.77 -1.55
C ARG A 451 -26.58 33.46 -1.59
N MET A 452 -27.54 32.99 -0.79
CA MET A 452 -28.85 33.63 -0.67
C MET A 452 -28.73 35.03 -0.07
N GLU A 453 -27.93 35.23 0.98
CA GLU A 453 -27.63 36.55 1.56
C GLU A 453 -27.05 37.49 0.50
N ALA A 454 -26.03 37.04 -0.25
CA ALA A 454 -25.43 37.82 -1.33
C ALA A 454 -26.43 38.20 -2.44
N ILE A 455 -27.37 37.31 -2.79
CA ILE A 455 -28.43 37.61 -3.78
C ILE A 455 -29.39 38.66 -3.23
N LEU A 456 -29.83 38.52 -1.98
CA LEU A 456 -30.78 39.42 -1.33
C LEU A 456 -30.19 40.84 -1.19
N GLU A 457 -28.92 40.96 -0.79
CA GLU A 457 -28.20 42.23 -0.68
C GLU A 457 -27.97 42.90 -2.05
N LYS A 458 -27.51 42.13 -3.05
CA LYS A 458 -27.10 42.67 -4.34
C LYS A 458 -28.26 43.04 -5.26
N LYS A 459 -29.41 42.38 -5.12
CA LYS A 459 -30.55 42.53 -6.05
C LYS A 459 -31.79 43.16 -5.43
N GLY A 460 -31.87 43.24 -4.10
CA GLY A 460 -32.93 43.91 -3.34
C GLY A 460 -34.29 43.22 -3.45
N VAL A 461 -34.79 42.69 -2.32
CA VAL A 461 -36.10 41.99 -2.24
C VAL A 461 -37.26 42.89 -2.68
N ALA A 462 -37.19 44.17 -2.34
CA ALA A 462 -38.28 45.14 -2.56
C ALA A 462 -38.44 45.58 -4.04
N ALA A 463 -37.44 45.33 -4.89
CA ALA A 463 -37.45 45.81 -6.28
C ALA A 463 -38.01 44.79 -7.30
N GLY A 464 -38.38 43.57 -6.87
CA GLY A 464 -38.93 42.53 -7.75
C GLY A 464 -37.93 41.91 -8.74
N ASN A 465 -36.62 42.10 -8.52
CA ASN A 465 -35.55 41.67 -9.42
C ASN A 465 -35.11 40.20 -9.25
N ILE A 466 -35.68 39.46 -8.30
CA ILE A 466 -35.38 38.04 -8.08
C ILE A 466 -36.30 37.22 -8.99
N THR A 467 -35.75 36.74 -10.12
CA THR A 467 -36.47 35.89 -11.07
C THR A 467 -36.21 34.41 -10.81
N ARG A 468 -37.11 33.54 -11.32
CA ARG A 468 -36.93 32.08 -11.26
C ARG A 468 -35.63 31.64 -11.92
N ASP A 469 -35.27 32.23 -13.06
CA ASP A 469 -34.08 31.87 -13.82
C ASP A 469 -32.80 32.21 -13.05
N LEU A 470 -32.77 33.38 -12.39
CA LEU A 470 -31.66 33.76 -11.52
C LEU A 470 -31.49 32.76 -10.36
N LEU A 471 -32.57 32.42 -9.65
CA LEU A 471 -32.50 31.42 -8.59
C LEU A 471 -32.02 30.06 -9.10
N HIS A 472 -32.42 29.67 -10.31
CA HIS A 472 -32.01 28.40 -10.91
C HIS A 472 -30.52 28.38 -11.31
N GLU A 473 -30.00 29.46 -11.87
CA GLU A 473 -28.57 29.63 -12.16
C GLU A 473 -27.74 29.62 -10.88
N GLU A 474 -28.21 30.31 -9.84
CA GLU A 474 -27.49 30.38 -8.57
C GLU A 474 -27.54 29.04 -7.82
N ILE A 475 -28.63 28.27 -7.90
CA ILE A 475 -28.63 26.90 -7.34
C ILE A 475 -27.67 25.99 -8.12
N ARG A 476 -27.58 26.14 -9.45
CA ARG A 476 -26.67 25.33 -10.27
C ARG A 476 -25.20 25.64 -9.96
N ALA A 477 -24.84 26.91 -9.92
CA ALA A 477 -23.49 27.34 -9.59
C ALA A 477 -23.09 26.94 -8.16
N LEU A 478 -24.02 26.98 -7.20
CA LEU A 478 -23.81 26.44 -5.86
C LEU A 478 -23.50 24.94 -5.88
N LEU A 479 -24.31 24.14 -6.59
CA LEU A 479 -24.12 22.68 -6.65
C LEU A 479 -22.82 22.28 -7.34
N GLU A 480 -22.34 23.09 -8.29
CA GLU A 480 -21.02 22.96 -8.93
C GLU A 480 -19.89 23.33 -7.97
N GLU A 481 -19.98 24.47 -7.29
CA GLU A 481 -18.99 24.94 -6.31
C GLU A 481 -18.80 23.92 -5.17
N VAL A 482 -19.90 23.33 -4.71
CA VAL A 482 -19.90 22.35 -3.61
C VAL A 482 -19.50 20.95 -4.08
N GLY A 483 -19.40 20.70 -5.40
CA GLY A 483 -18.95 19.42 -5.94
C GLY A 483 -19.99 18.29 -5.89
N LEU A 484 -21.28 18.62 -5.72
CA LEU A 484 -22.40 17.66 -5.74
C LEU A 484 -22.98 17.44 -7.14
N GLN A 485 -22.61 18.28 -8.11
CA GLN A 485 -22.73 17.89 -9.49
C GLN A 485 -21.69 16.80 -9.78
N LYS A 486 -22.15 15.58 -10.09
CA LYS A 486 -21.32 14.66 -10.86
C LYS A 486 -20.81 15.44 -12.07
N GLU A 487 -19.49 15.41 -12.31
CA GLU A 487 -19.03 15.41 -13.70
C GLU A 487 -19.88 14.33 -14.36
N LYS A 488 -20.84 14.76 -15.19
CA LYS A 488 -21.44 13.84 -16.12
C LYS A 488 -20.22 13.17 -16.76
N PRO A 489 -20.04 11.83 -16.68
CA PRO A 489 -19.33 11.21 -17.79
C PRO A 489 -20.01 11.80 -19.01
N ALA A 490 -19.27 12.16 -20.04
CA ALA A 490 -19.88 12.52 -21.31
C ALA A 490 -20.67 11.31 -21.85
N ALA A 491 -21.76 10.89 -21.21
CA ALA A 491 -23.04 10.79 -21.86
C ALA A 491 -23.09 12.04 -22.71
N LEU A 492 -22.69 11.88 -23.98
CA LEU A 492 -23.55 12.06 -25.14
C LEU A 492 -24.92 12.55 -24.68
N SER A 493 -24.92 13.77 -24.17
CA SER A 493 -26.11 14.54 -24.10
C SER A 493 -26.33 14.81 -25.57
N THR A 494 -27.26 14.05 -26.15
CA THR A 494 -28.20 14.58 -27.11
C THR A 494 -28.94 15.75 -26.44
N LEU A 495 -28.19 16.79 -26.05
CA LEU A 495 -28.66 18.14 -26.11
C LEU A 495 -28.90 18.31 -27.60
N SER A 496 -30.17 18.36 -27.96
CA SER A 496 -30.59 19.30 -28.98
C SER A 496 -30.00 20.66 -28.56
N THR A 497 -28.75 20.90 -28.95
CA THR A 497 -28.12 22.19 -28.83
C THR A 497 -28.94 23.11 -29.71
N ALA A 498 -29.70 24.00 -29.11
CA ALA A 498 -29.83 25.31 -29.70
C ALA A 498 -28.38 25.81 -29.88
N GLN A 499 -27.87 25.71 -31.12
CA GLN A 499 -26.53 26.15 -31.47
C GLN A 499 -26.43 27.63 -31.11
N THR A 500 -25.68 27.97 -30.07
CA THR A 500 -25.21 29.33 -29.87
C THR A 500 -24.28 29.64 -31.03
N ARG A 501 -24.82 30.19 -32.12
CA ARG A 501 -24.05 30.58 -33.31
C ARG A 501 -23.23 31.81 -32.96
N TYR A 502 -21.91 31.65 -32.93
CA TYR A 502 -21.00 32.79 -32.87
C TYR A 502 -21.01 33.49 -34.23
N TYR A 503 -21.33 34.78 -34.23
CA TYR A 503 -21.32 35.62 -35.43
C TYR A 503 -20.16 36.60 -35.35
N HIS A 504 -19.46 36.75 -36.47
CA HIS A 504 -18.43 37.74 -36.70
C HIS A 504 -19.02 38.92 -37.47
N THR A 505 -18.51 40.13 -37.23
CA THR A 505 -18.91 41.32 -37.95
C THR A 505 -17.74 41.84 -38.78
N TRP A 506 -17.89 41.80 -40.10
CA TRP A 506 -16.97 42.42 -41.05
C TRP A 506 -17.75 42.84 -42.29
N GLY A 507 -17.30 43.87 -43.01
CA GLY A 507 -18.00 44.39 -44.19
C GLY A 507 -19.44 44.89 -43.93
N GLY A 508 -19.77 45.24 -42.67
CA GLY A 508 -21.10 45.71 -42.29
C GLY A 508 -22.19 44.64 -42.25
N LYS A 509 -21.84 43.35 -42.33
CA LYS A 509 -22.77 42.21 -42.28
C LYS A 509 -22.37 41.23 -41.17
N PHE A 510 -23.31 40.36 -40.81
CA PHE A 510 -23.06 39.22 -39.92
C PHE A 510 -22.56 38.03 -40.71
N HIS A 511 -21.50 37.42 -40.20
CA HIS A 511 -20.82 36.29 -40.82
C HIS A 511 -20.68 35.14 -39.82
N VAL A 512 -20.74 33.90 -40.29
CA VAL A 512 -20.52 32.70 -39.44
C VAL A 512 -19.04 32.29 -39.38
N LEU A 513 -18.18 32.93 -40.17
CA LEU A 513 -16.72 32.79 -40.17
C LEU A 513 -16.02 34.14 -39.92
N PRO A 514 -14.85 34.13 -39.25
CA PRO A 514 -14.05 35.33 -39.08
C PRO A 514 -13.42 35.76 -40.41
N LYS A 515 -13.10 37.04 -40.55
CA LYS A 515 -12.58 37.62 -41.80
C LYS A 515 -11.29 36.93 -42.27
N ASP A 516 -10.42 36.57 -41.35
CA ASP A 516 -9.13 35.92 -41.57
C ASP A 516 -9.21 34.39 -41.78
N PHE A 517 -10.42 33.82 -41.83
CA PHE A 517 -10.63 32.39 -42.08
C PHE A 517 -9.88 31.89 -43.33
N ALA A 518 -9.18 30.77 -43.22
CA ALA A 518 -8.51 30.10 -44.34
C ALA A 518 -8.87 28.61 -44.37
N PHE A 519 -9.14 28.08 -45.57
CA PHE A 519 -9.38 26.64 -45.73
C PHE A 519 -8.09 25.85 -45.43
N PRO A 520 -8.17 24.78 -44.63
CA PRO A 520 -7.01 23.96 -44.33
C PRO A 520 -6.57 23.16 -45.56
N SER A 521 -5.26 22.98 -45.73
CA SER A 521 -4.67 22.25 -46.85
C SER A 521 -4.53 20.75 -46.53
N ILE A 522 -5.65 20.05 -46.54
CA ILE A 522 -5.78 18.66 -46.03
C ILE A 522 -6.20 17.64 -47.09
N ASP A 523 -6.15 16.36 -46.72
CA ASP A 523 -6.58 15.23 -47.55
C ASP A 523 -8.12 15.11 -47.64
N PRO A 524 -8.66 14.35 -48.61
CA PRO A 524 -10.09 14.26 -48.83
C PRO A 524 -10.91 13.71 -47.64
N LEU A 525 -10.34 12.84 -46.80
CA LEU A 525 -11.05 12.34 -45.62
C LEU A 525 -11.18 13.44 -44.57
N GLY A 526 -10.09 14.16 -44.29
CA GLY A 526 -10.14 15.33 -43.40
C GLY A 526 -11.15 16.38 -43.90
N THR A 527 -11.20 16.62 -45.21
CA THR A 527 -12.22 17.49 -45.81
C THR A 527 -13.63 16.95 -45.63
N TRP A 528 -13.85 15.64 -45.79
CA TRP A 528 -15.16 15.01 -45.62
C TRP A 528 -15.69 15.20 -44.19
N ILE A 529 -14.83 15.09 -43.19
CA ILE A 529 -15.21 15.36 -41.79
C ILE A 529 -15.61 16.84 -41.61
N LEU A 530 -14.78 17.79 -42.06
CA LEU A 530 -15.10 19.22 -41.94
C LEU A 530 -16.36 19.63 -42.72
N TRP A 531 -16.66 18.95 -43.83
CA TRP A 531 -17.86 19.18 -44.63
C TRP A 531 -19.15 18.94 -43.84
N TRP A 532 -19.17 17.91 -42.98
CA TRP A 532 -20.35 17.49 -42.24
C TRP A 532 -20.39 17.99 -40.79
N PHE A 533 -19.23 18.15 -40.15
CA PHE A 533 -19.13 18.47 -38.71
C PHE A 533 -18.53 19.86 -38.42
N GLY A 534 -17.82 20.46 -39.36
CA GLY A 534 -17.14 21.74 -39.13
C GLY A 534 -15.96 21.60 -38.16
N ASN A 535 -15.62 22.69 -37.46
CA ASN A 535 -14.62 22.67 -36.39
C ASN A 535 -15.22 23.34 -35.13
N PRO A 536 -15.74 22.55 -34.17
CA PRO A 536 -16.38 23.06 -32.97
C PRO A 536 -15.44 23.90 -32.10
N GLU A 537 -14.17 23.51 -31.96
CA GLU A 537 -13.16 24.23 -31.17
C GLU A 537 -12.89 25.64 -31.71
N LEU A 538 -12.96 25.81 -33.04
CA LEU A 538 -12.81 27.11 -33.69
C LEU A 538 -14.14 27.82 -33.96
N ASN A 539 -15.27 27.26 -33.51
CA ASN A 539 -16.63 27.73 -33.82
C ASN A 539 -16.95 27.80 -35.32
N TYR A 540 -16.33 26.97 -36.16
CA TYR A 540 -16.61 26.95 -37.60
C TYR A 540 -17.75 25.96 -37.91
N PRO A 541 -18.82 26.40 -38.60
CA PRO A 541 -19.95 25.52 -38.93
C PRO A 541 -19.52 24.42 -39.93
N PRO A 542 -20.34 23.37 -40.11
CA PRO A 542 -20.16 22.41 -41.20
C PRO A 542 -19.96 23.11 -42.54
N TYR A 543 -18.89 22.75 -43.27
CA TYR A 543 -18.47 23.53 -44.43
C TYR A 543 -19.49 23.49 -45.57
N LYS A 544 -20.36 22.46 -45.61
CA LYS A 544 -21.48 22.37 -46.54
C LYS A 544 -22.47 23.55 -46.45
N GLY A 545 -22.53 24.21 -45.29
CA GLY A 545 -23.48 25.27 -44.99
C GLY A 545 -22.88 26.67 -45.04
N ILE A 546 -21.60 26.82 -45.43
CA ILE A 546 -20.95 28.13 -45.54
C ILE A 546 -21.51 28.87 -46.76
N PRO A 547 -22.15 30.05 -46.58
CA PRO A 547 -22.60 30.85 -47.71
C PRO A 547 -21.41 31.51 -48.41
N SER A 548 -21.50 31.74 -49.73
CA SER A 548 -20.43 32.40 -50.50
C SER A 548 -20.14 33.82 -50.03
N ASP A 549 -21.12 34.47 -49.39
CA ASP A 549 -21.01 35.82 -48.83
C ASP A 549 -20.17 35.87 -47.56
N ASP A 550 -19.89 34.71 -46.96
CA ASP A 550 -19.04 34.54 -45.77
C ASP A 550 -17.55 34.43 -46.08
N LEU A 551 -17.18 34.60 -47.35
CA LEU A 551 -15.82 34.47 -47.84
C LEU A 551 -15.39 35.79 -48.49
N ASP A 552 -14.44 36.48 -47.88
CA ASP A 552 -13.97 37.82 -48.23
C ASP A 552 -13.14 37.89 -49.53
N THR A 553 -12.66 36.76 -50.05
CA THR A 553 -11.75 36.69 -51.21
C THR A 553 -12.25 35.72 -52.28
N PRO A 554 -12.03 36.02 -53.59
CA PRO A 554 -12.36 35.11 -54.69
C PRO A 554 -11.70 33.73 -54.56
N GLN A 555 -10.48 33.67 -54.00
CA GLN A 555 -9.73 32.42 -53.80
C GLN A 555 -10.44 31.49 -52.79
N LYS A 556 -10.97 32.04 -51.70
CA LYS A 556 -11.74 31.27 -50.71
C LYS A 556 -13.04 30.71 -51.34
N LYS A 557 -13.75 31.51 -52.13
CA LYS A 557 -14.95 31.08 -52.87
C LYS A 557 -14.66 29.96 -53.87
N ALA A 558 -13.56 30.07 -54.60
CA ALA A 558 -13.10 29.02 -55.51
C ALA A 558 -12.78 27.72 -54.76
N THR A 559 -12.12 27.82 -53.60
CA THR A 559 -11.80 26.65 -52.75
C THR A 559 -13.07 25.94 -52.25
N LEU A 560 -14.07 26.69 -51.78
CA LEU A 560 -15.37 26.11 -51.37
C LEU A 560 -16.07 25.41 -52.54
N SER A 561 -15.98 25.97 -53.75
CA SER A 561 -16.51 25.34 -54.97
C SER A 561 -15.80 24.02 -55.27
N GLU A 562 -14.47 23.97 -55.18
CA GLU A 562 -13.70 22.73 -55.35
C GLU A 562 -14.08 21.66 -54.32
N TRP A 563 -14.21 22.05 -53.06
CA TRP A 563 -14.68 21.15 -51.99
C TRP A 563 -16.08 20.62 -52.33
N SER A 564 -17.02 21.49 -52.71
CA SER A 564 -18.40 21.11 -53.09
C SER A 564 -18.43 20.10 -54.25
N VAL A 565 -17.60 20.29 -55.27
CA VAL A 565 -17.52 19.37 -56.42
C VAL A 565 -16.94 18.02 -56.00
N MET A 566 -15.88 18.01 -55.19
CA MET A 566 -15.31 16.76 -54.68
C MET A 566 -16.32 15.98 -53.83
N MET A 567 -17.06 16.66 -52.94
CA MET A 567 -18.08 16.04 -52.10
C MET A 567 -19.18 15.41 -52.94
N ARG A 568 -19.58 16.06 -54.04
CA ARG A 568 -20.55 15.51 -54.98
C ARG A 568 -20.04 14.22 -55.64
N HIS A 569 -18.77 14.15 -56.02
CA HIS A 569 -18.19 12.91 -56.54
C HIS A 569 -18.24 11.76 -55.52
N ILE A 570 -17.89 12.04 -54.25
CA ILE A 570 -17.95 11.05 -53.18
C ILE A 570 -19.39 10.62 -52.90
N ILE A 571 -20.33 11.56 -52.82
CA ILE A 571 -21.77 11.29 -52.61
C ILE A 571 -22.32 10.42 -53.74
N ASN A 572 -22.05 10.77 -55.01
CA ASN A 572 -22.48 9.96 -56.15
C ASN A 572 -21.89 8.54 -56.10
N GLY A 573 -20.65 8.40 -55.62
CA GLY A 573 -20.02 7.10 -55.39
C GLY A 573 -20.76 6.25 -54.34
N ILE A 574 -21.13 6.88 -53.22
CA ILE A 574 -21.91 6.25 -52.15
C ILE A 574 -23.26 5.80 -52.68
N GLU A 575 -23.97 6.68 -53.37
CA GLU A 575 -25.32 6.40 -53.88
C GLU A 575 -25.30 5.29 -54.95
N LYS A 576 -24.27 5.26 -55.79
CA LYS A 576 -24.05 4.20 -56.78
C LYS A 576 -23.80 2.84 -56.14
N ASP A 577 -22.96 2.79 -55.10
CA ASP A 577 -22.60 1.54 -54.42
C ASP A 577 -23.75 1.01 -53.56
N LEU A 578 -24.40 1.88 -52.78
CA LEU A 578 -25.50 1.52 -51.89
C LEU A 578 -26.85 1.35 -52.63
N ARG A 579 -26.94 1.78 -53.90
CA ARG A 579 -28.18 1.85 -54.70
C ARG A 579 -29.34 2.53 -53.97
N LYS A 580 -29.02 3.49 -53.11
CA LYS A 580 -29.94 4.26 -52.26
C LYS A 580 -29.45 5.71 -52.18
N PRO A 581 -30.35 6.68 -51.95
CA PRO A 581 -29.95 8.06 -51.70
C PRO A 581 -28.99 8.15 -50.50
N MET A 582 -28.17 9.21 -50.48
CA MET A 582 -27.18 9.45 -49.44
C MET A 582 -27.78 9.29 -48.03
N PRO A 583 -27.28 8.35 -47.21
CA PRO A 583 -27.76 8.19 -45.84
C PRO A 583 -27.50 9.43 -44.99
N ALA A 584 -28.38 9.69 -44.02
CA ALA A 584 -28.14 10.71 -43.01
C ALA A 584 -26.91 10.31 -42.15
N ILE A 585 -25.94 11.21 -42.06
CA ILE A 585 -24.75 11.00 -41.24
C ILE A 585 -25.12 11.09 -39.76
N ARG A 586 -24.68 10.10 -38.98
CA ARG A 586 -25.07 9.93 -37.56
C ARG A 586 -23.99 10.45 -36.63
N ASP A 587 -22.74 10.08 -36.93
CA ASP A 587 -21.55 10.40 -36.17
C ASP A 587 -20.32 10.33 -37.10
N GLU A 588 -19.14 10.70 -36.61
CA GLU A 588 -17.90 10.70 -37.40
C GLU A 588 -17.52 9.30 -37.89
N VAL A 589 -17.78 8.25 -37.10
CA VAL A 589 -17.47 6.86 -37.47
C VAL A 589 -18.28 6.45 -38.70
N HIS A 590 -19.58 6.74 -38.69
CA HIS A 590 -20.47 6.53 -39.82
C HIS A 590 -20.06 7.37 -41.05
N ALA A 591 -19.57 8.59 -40.84
CA ALA A 591 -19.07 9.42 -41.92
C ALA A 591 -17.81 8.83 -42.58
N ILE A 592 -16.88 8.26 -41.80
CA ILE A 592 -15.67 7.60 -42.30
C ILE A 592 -16.02 6.34 -43.11
N GLU A 593 -17.00 5.55 -42.66
CA GLU A 593 -17.49 4.38 -43.39
C GLU A 593 -18.05 4.77 -44.77
N LEU A 594 -18.95 5.76 -44.81
CA LEU A 594 -19.51 6.27 -46.05
C LEU A 594 -18.44 6.87 -46.97
N PHE A 595 -17.47 7.60 -46.42
CA PHE A 595 -16.35 8.12 -47.20
C PHE A 595 -15.58 7.01 -47.91
N LYS A 596 -15.25 5.91 -47.21
CA LYS A 596 -14.52 4.79 -47.82
C LYS A 596 -15.30 4.17 -48.98
N ILE A 597 -16.62 4.05 -48.83
CA ILE A 597 -17.51 3.55 -49.88
C ILE A 597 -17.41 4.46 -51.11
N GLY A 598 -17.70 5.76 -50.94
CA GLY A 598 -17.71 6.70 -52.06
C GLY A 598 -16.35 6.91 -52.71
N TYR A 599 -15.31 7.08 -51.89
CA TYR A 599 -13.96 7.39 -52.36
C TYR A 599 -13.35 6.25 -53.19
N ASN A 600 -13.63 4.99 -52.85
CA ASN A 600 -13.14 3.84 -53.60
C ASN A 600 -13.75 3.72 -55.01
N THR A 601 -14.86 4.40 -55.27
CA THR A 601 -15.48 4.43 -56.62
C THR A 601 -14.88 5.49 -57.54
N LEU A 602 -13.98 6.34 -57.03
CA LEU A 602 -13.42 7.46 -57.79
C LEU A 602 -12.32 6.99 -58.75
N GLU A 603 -12.50 7.31 -60.02
CA GLU A 603 -11.49 7.07 -61.06
C GLU A 603 -10.49 8.23 -61.09
N LEU A 604 -9.26 7.96 -60.65
CA LEU A 604 -8.17 8.93 -60.67
C LEU A 604 -7.25 8.64 -61.86
N LYS A 605 -6.84 9.70 -62.59
CA LYS A 605 -5.89 9.55 -63.70
C LYS A 605 -4.63 8.79 -63.27
N PRO A 606 -4.23 7.70 -63.95
CA PRO A 606 -3.04 6.92 -63.61
C PRO A 606 -1.77 7.77 -63.58
N SER A 607 -0.80 7.39 -62.74
CA SER A 607 0.50 8.08 -62.68
C SER A 607 1.61 7.22 -63.23
N LYS A 608 2.57 7.84 -63.93
CA LYS A 608 3.84 7.19 -64.33
C LYS A 608 4.76 6.89 -63.14
N ARG A 609 4.48 7.40 -61.93
CA ARG A 609 5.25 7.16 -60.69
C ARG A 609 4.33 6.74 -59.55
N LYS A 610 4.80 5.90 -58.62
CA LYS A 610 4.01 5.45 -57.45
C LYS A 610 3.64 6.66 -56.57
N ARG A 611 2.35 7.00 -56.48
CA ARG A 611 1.85 8.11 -55.64
C ARG A 611 1.72 7.67 -54.19
N ARG A 612 1.98 8.59 -53.26
CA ARG A 612 1.66 8.43 -51.83
C ARG A 612 0.19 8.78 -51.63
N ASN A 613 -0.71 7.85 -51.93
CA ASN A 613 -2.17 8.10 -51.96
C ASN A 613 -2.74 8.68 -50.66
N ALA A 614 -2.14 8.36 -49.50
CA ALA A 614 -2.56 8.90 -48.20
C ALA A 614 -2.12 10.35 -47.92
N GLN A 615 -1.32 10.97 -48.79
CA GLN A 615 -0.77 12.33 -48.62
C GLN A 615 -1.23 13.30 -49.72
N ILE A 616 -2.20 12.91 -50.55
CA ILE A 616 -2.69 13.75 -51.64
C ILE A 616 -3.77 14.70 -51.11
N LYS A 617 -3.57 15.99 -51.34
CA LYS A 617 -4.54 17.04 -50.97
C LYS A 617 -5.80 16.97 -51.84
N LEU A 618 -6.95 17.39 -51.30
CA LEU A 618 -8.23 17.34 -52.01
C LEU A 618 -8.21 17.99 -53.40
N THR A 619 -7.63 19.20 -53.52
CA THR A 619 -7.58 19.93 -54.80
C THR A 619 -6.78 19.17 -55.86
N THR A 620 -5.77 18.40 -55.44
CA THR A 620 -5.01 17.53 -56.33
C THR A 620 -5.81 16.30 -56.74
N VAL A 621 -6.57 15.69 -55.81
CA VAL A 621 -7.46 14.56 -56.13
C VAL A 621 -8.54 14.98 -57.12
N LEU A 622 -9.20 16.13 -56.90
CA LEU A 622 -10.22 16.64 -57.80
C LEU A 622 -9.68 16.93 -59.20
N ARG A 623 -8.46 17.48 -59.30
CA ARG A 623 -7.78 17.67 -60.58
C ARG A 623 -7.59 16.33 -61.31
N LEU A 624 -7.17 15.27 -60.60
CA LEU A 624 -6.98 13.95 -61.20
C LEU A 624 -8.28 13.30 -61.67
N ILE A 625 -9.41 13.56 -61.00
CA ILE A 625 -10.74 13.14 -61.45
C ILE A 625 -11.11 13.87 -62.76
N ARG A 626 -10.90 15.19 -62.82
CA ARG A 626 -11.18 15.99 -64.01
C ARG A 626 -10.33 15.56 -65.21
N GLU A 627 -9.04 15.29 -64.98
CA GLU A 627 -8.12 14.81 -66.03
C GLU A 627 -8.51 13.41 -66.53
N ALA A 628 -9.01 12.51 -65.68
CA ALA A 628 -9.51 11.19 -66.09
C ALA A 628 -10.78 11.30 -66.97
N GLY A 629 -11.71 12.19 -66.59
CA GLY A 629 -12.95 12.41 -67.35
C GLY A 629 -12.75 13.10 -68.71
N GLN A 630 -11.64 13.84 -68.91
CA GLN A 630 -11.28 14.44 -70.19
C GLN A 630 -10.66 13.43 -71.17
N GLU A 631 -9.92 12.43 -70.67
CA GLU A 631 -9.37 11.34 -71.51
C GLU A 631 -10.44 10.35 -71.97
N GLN A 632 -11.54 10.19 -71.22
CA GLN A 632 -12.71 9.40 -71.63
C GLN A 632 -13.61 10.11 -72.67
N ARG A 633 -13.40 11.41 -72.93
CA ARG A 633 -14.20 12.23 -73.86
C ARG A 633 -13.34 12.81 -75.00
N SER A 634 -12.95 11.99 -75.96
CA SER A 634 -12.46 12.38 -77.30
C SER A 634 -12.55 11.19 -78.26
N PRO A 635 -12.66 11.37 -79.59
CA PRO A 635 -13.91 11.64 -80.30
C PRO A 635 -14.20 10.55 -81.36
N ASP A 636 -15.18 9.67 -81.12
CA ASP A 636 -15.73 8.76 -82.16
C ASP A 636 -17.27 8.81 -82.31
N ASP A 637 -17.98 9.61 -81.50
CA ASP A 637 -19.45 9.77 -81.63
C ASP A 637 -19.83 11.13 -82.25
N ILE A 638 -19.29 11.41 -83.44
CA ILE A 638 -19.91 12.33 -84.41
C ILE A 638 -20.08 11.56 -85.73
N CYS A 639 -21.16 10.79 -85.85
CA CYS A 639 -21.81 10.49 -87.13
C CYS A 639 -23.28 10.13 -86.85
N GLY A 640 -24.21 10.89 -87.47
CA GLY A 640 -25.66 10.93 -87.17
C GLY A 640 -26.47 9.70 -87.63
N PRO A 641 -27.81 9.78 -87.80
CA PRO A 641 -28.64 10.98 -88.08
C PRO A 641 -29.41 11.56 -86.89
#